data_AF-A0A2V1BET8-F1
#
_entry.id   AF-A0A2V1BET8-F1
#
_cell.length_a   1.000
_cell.length_b   1.000
_cell.length_c   1.000
_cell.angle_alpha   90.00
_cell.angle_beta   90.00
_cell.angle_gamma   90.00
#
_symmetry.space_group_name_H-M   'P 1'
#
loop_
_entity.id
_entity.type
_entity.pdbx_description
1 polymer ?
#
loop_
_entity_poly.entity_id
_entity_poly.type
_entity_poly.pdbx_seq_one_letter_code
_entity_poly.pdbx_strand_id
1 'polypeptide(L)'
;MSDLLMALICHEFGGNRYSSPLLSFCAMLSVKPHTKTWKEPGNYNSCLSGVIWVVQLVIFHASACLEKAELGDTLERIKRYCGQFLKQDTETPLGEILGWRLLLFTVLKEVVGPH
;
A
#
# COMPACT_ATOMS: atom_id res chain seq x y z
N MET A 1 18.32 -6.21 2.32
CA MET A 1 16.95 -6.72 2.01
C MET A 1 15.89 -5.65 2.27
N SER A 2 15.99 -4.88 3.37
CA SER A 2 15.15 -3.71 3.64
C SER A 2 15.19 -2.66 2.53
N ASP A 3 16.36 -2.40 1.93
CA ASP A 3 16.53 -1.28 0.99
C ASP A 3 15.76 -1.46 -0.32
N LEU A 4 15.71 -2.69 -0.85
CA LEU A 4 14.90 -3.01 -2.02
C LEU A 4 13.41 -2.84 -1.74
N LEU A 5 12.94 -3.33 -0.60
CA LEU A 5 11.53 -3.18 -0.21
C LEU A 5 11.17 -1.70 0.00
N MET A 6 12.05 -0.94 0.64
CA MET A 6 11.89 0.50 0.80
C MET A 6 11.87 1.21 -0.56
N ALA A 7 12.70 0.84 -1.53
CA ALA A 7 12.66 1.42 -2.88
C ALA A 7 11.35 1.08 -3.62
N LEU A 8 10.82 -0.13 -3.45
CA LEU A 8 9.54 -0.53 -4.03
C LEU A 8 8.34 0.22 -3.43
N ILE A 9 8.43 0.59 -2.15
CA ILE A 9 7.37 1.25 -1.39
C ILE A 9 7.44 2.78 -1.50
N CYS A 10 8.63 3.34 -1.31
CA CYS A 10 8.90 4.76 -1.12
C CYS A 10 9.47 5.40 -2.39
N HIS A 11 8.64 5.46 -3.44
CA HIS A 11 8.94 6.23 -4.65
C HIS A 11 7.69 6.97 -5.12
N GLU A 12 7.91 8.01 -5.91
CA GLU A 12 6.88 8.64 -6.72
C GLU A 12 6.97 8.09 -8.14
N PHE A 13 5.83 7.86 -8.79
CA PHE A 13 5.79 7.34 -10.17
C PHE A 13 5.53 8.44 -11.23
N GLY A 14 5.38 9.71 -10.81
CA GLY A 14 5.33 10.88 -11.70
C GLY A 14 4.32 10.77 -12.83
N GLY A 15 3.09 10.35 -12.52
CA GLY A 15 2.01 10.13 -13.48
C GLY A 15 2.00 8.78 -14.21
N ASN A 16 3.06 7.97 -14.20
CA ASN A 16 3.04 6.61 -14.79
C ASN A 16 2.86 5.52 -13.73
N ARG A 17 1.65 5.37 -13.19
CA ARG A 17 1.32 4.37 -12.16
C ARG A 17 1.72 2.92 -12.51
N TYR A 18 1.78 2.57 -13.80
CA TYR A 18 2.11 1.22 -14.26
C TYR A 18 3.61 0.89 -14.16
N SER A 19 4.47 1.89 -13.96
CA SER A 19 5.89 1.64 -13.70
C SER A 19 6.14 1.09 -12.30
N SER A 20 5.18 1.21 -11.38
CA SER A 20 5.30 0.68 -10.03
C SER A 20 5.10 -0.84 -10.01
N PRO A 21 6.12 -1.63 -9.63
CA PRO A 21 5.97 -3.07 -9.51
C PRO A 21 5.00 -3.46 -8.39
N LEU A 22 4.93 -2.66 -7.32
CA LEU A 22 4.02 -2.87 -6.20
C LEU A 22 2.56 -2.68 -6.63
N LEU A 23 2.26 -1.64 -7.40
CA LEU A 23 0.90 -1.44 -7.94
C LEU A 23 0.51 -2.55 -8.90
N SER A 24 1.42 -2.98 -9.77
CA SER A 24 1.19 -4.09 -10.69
C SER A 24 0.90 -5.39 -9.94
N PHE A 25 1.67 -5.68 -8.88
CA PHE A 25 1.42 -6.81 -7.99
C PHE A 25 0.04 -6.72 -7.32
N CYS A 26 -0.30 -5.57 -6.72
CA CYS A 26 -1.60 -5.34 -6.11
C CYS A 26 -2.76 -5.45 -7.10
N ALA A 27 -2.58 -5.01 -8.34
CA ALA A 27 -3.58 -5.18 -9.39
C ALA A 27 -3.78 -6.66 -9.73
N MET A 28 -2.70 -7.45 -9.85
CA MET A 28 -2.80 -8.90 -10.08
C MET A 28 -3.52 -9.63 -8.93
N LEU A 29 -3.41 -9.16 -7.69
CA LEU A 29 -4.13 -9.73 -6.55
C LEU A 29 -5.65 -9.62 -6.68
N SER A 30 -6.19 -8.75 -7.55
CA SER A 30 -7.64 -8.64 -7.79
C SER A 30 -8.22 -9.85 -8.55
N VAL A 31 -7.38 -10.67 -9.19
CA VAL A 31 -7.79 -11.82 -9.99
C VAL A 31 -7.67 -13.12 -9.18
N LYS A 32 -8.69 -13.98 -9.27
CA LYS A 32 -8.66 -15.34 -8.72
C LYS A 32 -7.76 -16.23 -9.60
N PRO A 33 -6.65 -16.80 -9.10
CA PRO A 33 -5.67 -17.51 -9.94
C PRO A 33 -6.24 -18.70 -10.71
N HIS A 34 -7.17 -19.45 -10.12
CA HIS A 34 -7.72 -20.68 -10.68
C HIS A 34 -8.86 -20.45 -11.67
N THR A 35 -9.78 -19.53 -11.33
CA THR A 35 -10.97 -19.27 -12.16
C THR A 35 -10.75 -18.16 -13.19
N LYS A 36 -9.65 -17.39 -13.07
CA LYS A 36 -9.37 -16.20 -13.88
C LYS A 36 -10.47 -15.12 -13.83
N THR A 37 -11.32 -15.17 -12.79
CA THR A 37 -12.37 -14.19 -12.54
C THR A 37 -11.94 -13.17 -11.49
N TRP A 38 -12.62 -12.02 -11.43
CA TRP A 38 -12.38 -10.99 -10.44
C TRP A 38 -12.76 -11.44 -9.02
N LYS A 39 -12.04 -10.95 -8.01
CA LYS A 39 -12.41 -11.08 -6.61
C LYS A 39 -13.55 -10.12 -6.28
N GLU A 40 -14.42 -10.56 -5.36
CA GLU A 40 -15.41 -9.67 -4.76
C GLU A 40 -14.72 -8.45 -4.13
N PRO A 41 -15.32 -7.24 -4.21
CA PRO A 41 -14.72 -6.02 -3.68
C PRO A 41 -14.22 -6.16 -2.24
N GLY A 42 -15.00 -6.78 -1.35
CA GLY A 42 -14.62 -7.01 0.04
C GLY A 42 -13.38 -7.92 0.20
N ASN A 43 -13.29 -8.98 -0.60
CA ASN A 43 -12.14 -9.90 -0.58
C ASN A 43 -10.87 -9.22 -1.10
N TYR A 44 -10.98 -8.44 -2.17
CA TYR A 44 -9.85 -7.68 -2.69
C TYR A 44 -9.42 -6.57 -1.70
N ASN A 45 -10.37 -5.88 -1.09
CA ASN A 45 -10.13 -4.86 -0.06
C ASN A 45 -9.38 -5.44 1.16
N SER A 46 -9.70 -6.68 1.55
CA SER A 46 -8.95 -7.42 2.57
C SER A 46 -7.50 -7.68 2.17
N CYS A 47 -7.26 -8.14 0.92
CA CYS A 47 -5.91 -8.31 0.38
C CYS A 47 -5.11 -7.00 0.41
N LEU A 48 -5.69 -5.89 -0.05
CA LEU A 48 -5.03 -4.58 -0.02
C LEU A 48 -4.70 -4.12 1.41
N SER A 49 -5.60 -4.37 2.37
CA SER A 49 -5.36 -4.07 3.78
C SER A 49 -4.16 -4.85 4.34
N GLY A 50 -4.02 -6.12 3.95
CA GLY A 50 -2.85 -6.94 4.29
C GLY A 50 -1.55 -6.37 3.71
N VAL A 51 -1.56 -5.92 2.46
CA VAL A 51 -0.39 -5.27 1.84
C VAL A 51 -0.01 -3.98 2.57
N ILE A 52 -0.98 -3.11 2.88
CA ILE A 52 -0.74 -1.87 3.64
C ILE A 52 -0.09 -2.18 4.99
N TRP A 53 -0.58 -3.20 5.69
CA TRP A 53 -0.01 -3.61 6.98
C TRP A 53 1.45 -4.10 6.85
N VAL A 54 1.74 -4.92 5.84
CA VAL A 54 3.13 -5.35 5.54
C VAL A 54 4.03 -4.16 5.24
N VAL A 55 3.56 -3.19 4.46
CA VAL A 55 4.31 -1.96 4.17
C VAL A 55 4.62 -1.18 5.44
N GLN A 56 3.65 -1.01 6.33
CA GLN A 56 3.84 -0.33 7.61
C GLN A 56 4.90 -1.04 8.46
N LEU A 57 4.91 -2.37 8.48
CA LEU A 57 5.94 -3.16 9.16
C LEU A 57 7.32 -2.99 8.54
N VAL A 58 7.43 -2.94 7.21
CA VAL A 58 8.71 -2.72 6.52
C VAL A 58 9.29 -1.35 6.87
N ILE A 59 8.46 -0.30 6.87
CA ILE A 59 8.88 1.07 7.25
C ILE A 59 9.31 1.13 8.71
N PHE A 60 8.54 0.49 9.60
CA PHE A 60 8.88 0.40 11.02
C PHE A 60 10.21 -0.33 11.21
N HIS A 61 10.39 -1.50 10.60
CA HIS A 61 11.61 -2.29 10.67
C HIS A 61 12.82 -1.52 10.15
N ALA A 62 12.70 -0.88 8.98
CA ALA A 62 13.77 -0.07 8.40
C ALA A 62 14.17 1.09 9.33
N SER A 63 13.20 1.75 9.95
CA SER A 63 13.45 2.84 10.90
C SER A 63 14.12 2.34 12.19
N ALA A 64 13.63 1.23 12.75
CA ALA A 64 14.21 0.61 13.95
C ALA A 64 15.63 0.08 13.72
N CYS A 65 15.94 -0.43 12.52
CA CYS A 65 17.31 -0.81 12.17
C CYS A 65 18.28 0.37 12.19
N LEU A 66 17.83 1.56 11.76
CA LEU A 66 18.67 2.76 11.75
C LEU A 66 18.87 3.32 13.17
N GLU A 67 17.87 3.19 14.04
CA GLU A 67 18.01 3.53 15.47
C GLU A 67 19.06 2.68 16.18
N LYS A 68 19.07 1.37 15.91
CA LYS A 68 20.11 0.46 16.43
C LYS A 68 21.52 0.82 15.97
N ALA A 69 21.65 1.56 14.86
CA ALA A 69 22.92 2.08 14.37
C ALA A 69 23.26 3.47 14.95
N GLU A 70 22.62 3.87 16.05
CA GLU A 70 22.77 5.16 16.73
C GLU A 70 22.43 6.39 15.87
N LEU A 71 21.73 6.21 14.73
CA LEU A 71 21.25 7.32 13.90
C LEU A 71 20.01 8.01 14.46
N GLY A 72 19.48 7.51 15.59
CA GLY A 72 18.38 8.07 16.35
C GLY A 72 17.07 8.27 15.57
N ASP A 73 16.09 8.77 16.32
CA ASP A 73 14.90 9.44 15.78
C ASP A 73 13.96 8.58 14.91
N THR A 74 13.66 7.37 15.38
CA THR A 74 12.75 6.42 14.72
C THR A 74 11.37 7.01 14.47
N LEU A 75 10.83 7.72 15.46
CA LEU A 75 9.47 8.25 15.39
C LEU A 75 9.34 9.33 14.30
N GLU A 76 10.25 10.30 14.24
CA GLU A 76 10.21 11.31 13.18
C GLU A 76 10.46 10.70 11.81
N ARG A 77 11.32 9.69 11.72
CA ARG A 77 11.56 8.98 10.46
C ARG A 77 10.31 8.25 9.96
N ILE A 78 9.59 7.58 10.86
CA ILE A 78 8.29 6.96 10.55
C ILE A 78 7.29 8.03 10.12
N LYS A 79 7.16 9.12 10.89
CA LYS A 79 6.26 10.24 10.54
C LYS A 79 6.58 10.80 9.16
N ARG A 80 7.86 10.95 8.82
CA ARG A 80 8.31 11.41 7.50
C ARG A 80 7.89 10.43 6.41
N TYR A 81 8.19 9.13 6.55
CA TYR A 81 7.78 8.13 5.56
C TYR A 81 6.26 8.09 5.39
N CYS A 82 5.51 8.08 6.49
CA CYS A 82 4.06 8.13 6.45
C CYS A 82 3.55 9.41 5.79
N GLY A 83 4.16 10.55 6.12
CA GLY A 83 3.79 11.87 5.63
C GLY A 83 4.05 12.08 4.14
N GLN A 84 5.05 11.39 3.59
CA GLN A 84 5.45 11.49 2.18
C GLN A 84 4.77 10.41 1.32
N PHE A 85 4.71 9.16 1.81
CA PHE A 85 4.35 8.01 0.98
C PHE A 85 3.03 7.34 1.36
N LEU A 86 2.53 7.48 2.60
CA LEU A 86 1.30 6.79 3.05
C LEU A 86 0.13 7.77 3.17
N LYS A 87 -0.11 8.54 2.11
CA LYS A 87 -1.28 9.42 1.99
C LYS A 87 -1.94 9.24 0.65
N GLN A 88 -3.27 9.38 0.62
CA GLN A 88 -4.09 9.15 -0.58
C GLN A 88 -3.95 10.23 -1.64
N ASP A 89 -3.43 11.40 -1.27
CA ASP A 89 -3.25 12.57 -2.12
C ASP A 89 -1.87 12.62 -2.80
N THR A 90 -1.07 11.55 -2.69
CA THR A 90 0.28 11.49 -3.27
C THR A 90 0.37 10.50 -4.42
N GLU A 91 1.19 10.82 -5.43
CA GLU A 91 1.49 9.96 -6.57
C GLU A 91 2.50 8.86 -6.21
N THR A 92 2.16 8.09 -5.17
CA THR A 92 3.00 7.03 -4.62
C THR A 92 2.23 5.71 -4.65
N PRO A 93 2.93 4.55 -4.66
CA PRO A 93 2.27 3.25 -4.67
C PRO A 93 1.25 3.10 -3.54
N LEU A 94 1.58 3.60 -2.35
CA LEU A 94 0.69 3.49 -1.20
C LEU A 94 -0.47 4.48 -1.27
N GLY A 95 -0.28 5.67 -1.83
CA GLY A 95 -1.39 6.59 -2.09
C GLY A 95 -2.46 6.00 -2.99
N GLU A 96 -2.04 5.39 -4.11
CA GLU A 96 -2.95 4.68 -5.03
C GLU A 96 -3.64 3.49 -4.36
N ILE A 97 -2.89 2.63 -3.65
CA ILE A 97 -3.47 1.47 -2.94
C ILE A 97 -4.51 1.92 -1.90
N LEU A 98 -4.22 2.99 -1.16
CA LEU A 98 -5.16 3.57 -0.20
C LEU A 98 -6.39 4.16 -0.89
N GLY A 99 -6.23 4.76 -2.07
CA GLY A 99 -7.33 5.24 -2.91
C GLY A 99 -8.23 4.10 -3.41
N TRP A 100 -7.64 3.01 -3.93
CA TRP A 100 -8.38 1.84 -4.37
C TRP A 100 -9.17 1.21 -3.23
N ARG A 101 -8.58 1.14 -2.03
CA ARG A 101 -9.22 0.63 -0.82
C ARG A 101 -10.48 1.43 -0.46
N LEU A 102 -10.42 2.76 -0.53
CA LEU A 102 -11.59 3.62 -0.28
C LEU A 102 -12.68 3.40 -1.34
N LEU A 103 -12.30 3.35 -2.62
CA LEU A 103 -13.26 3.12 -3.70
C LEU A 103 -14.00 1.78 -3.52
N LEU A 104 -13.25 0.71 -3.24
CA LEU A 104 -13.82 -0.62 -3.00
C LEU A 104 -14.75 -0.65 -1.78
N PHE A 105 -14.41 0.12 -0.74
CA PHE A 105 -15.26 0.26 0.43
C PHE A 105 -16.58 1.00 0.13
N THR A 106 -16.52 2.06 -0.68
CA THR A 106 -17.71 2.78 -1.15
C THR A 106 -18.61 1.87 -1.98
N VAL A 107 -18.06 1.18 -2.98
CA VAL A 107 -18.80 0.23 -3.81
C VAL A 107 -19.44 -0.87 -2.97
N LEU A 108 -18.72 -1.40 -1.98
CA LEU A 108 -19.27 -2.42 -1.08
C LEU A 108 -20.47 -1.90 -0.28
N LYS A 109 -20.46 -0.64 0.16
CA LYS A 109 -21.58 -0.03 0.89
C LYS A 109 -22.79 0.22 0.00
N GLU A 110 -22.58 0.64 -1.24
CA GLU A 110 -23.68 0.88 -2.20
C GLU A 110 -24.38 -0.43 -2.59
N VAL A 111 -23.63 -1.53 -2.74
CA VAL A 111 -24.20 -2.88 -2.97
C VAL A 111 -25.05 -3.36 -1.77
N VAL A 112 -24.83 -2.78 -0.58
CA VAL A 112 -25.55 -3.10 0.67
C VAL A 112 -26.66 -2.06 0.98
N GLY A 113 -26.92 -1.10 0.09
CA GLY A 113 -28.00 -0.10 0.21
C GLY A 113 -29.41 -0.72 0.27
N PRO A 114 -30.39 -0.04 0.90
CA PRO A 114 -31.46 -0.68 1.65
C PRO A 114 -32.47 -1.39 0.75
N HIS A 115 -32.70 -2.67 1.04
CA HIS A 115 -33.96 -3.33 0.73
C HIS A 115 -35.08 -2.78 1.62
#